data_AF-A0A953DZ15-F1
#
_entry.id   AF-A0A953DZ15-F1
#
_cell.length_a   1.000
_cell.length_b   1.000
_cell.length_c   1.000
_cell.angle_alpha   90.00
_cell.angle_beta   90.00
_cell.angle_gamma   90.00
#
_symmetry.space_group_name_H-M   'P 1'
#
loop_
_entity.id
_entity.type
_entity.pdbx_description
1 polymer ?
#
loop_
_entity_poly.entity_id
_entity_poly.type
_entity_poly.pdbx_seq_one_letter_code
_entity_poly.pdbx_strand_id
1 'polypeptide(L)'
;MRVKNGLFVIDAPDGVLFSAPPSEVDVIIASSPHLRLTLSALALASQQGVSVVICDEKYLPVGMLLPLEGNAVQAERFARQAAASRPTNKQLWRQIIRAKISMQARLLQHVLGDDLGLLDLAKSVRSGDPTNVEGQASRRYWAALFPTERFYR
;
A
#
# COMPACT_ATOMS: atom_id res chain seq x y z
N MET A 1 -6.61 19.57 12.38
CA MET A 1 -7.83 18.81 12.05
C MET A 1 -8.58 18.47 13.33
N ARG A 2 -9.88 18.73 13.33
CA ARG A 2 -10.83 18.41 14.40
C ARG A 2 -12.12 17.86 13.81
N VAL A 3 -13.07 17.47 14.67
CA VAL A 3 -14.42 17.07 14.26
C VAL A 3 -15.41 18.19 14.55
N LYS A 4 -16.31 18.50 13.61
CA LYS A 4 -17.46 19.39 13.82
C LYS A 4 -18.66 18.86 13.04
N ASN A 5 -19.81 18.69 13.70
CA ASN A 5 -21.03 18.17 13.09
C ASN A 5 -20.82 16.85 12.34
N GLY A 6 -19.97 15.96 12.88
CA GLY A 6 -19.62 14.68 12.25
C GLY A 6 -18.65 14.76 11.07
N LEU A 7 -18.17 15.94 10.71
CA LEU A 7 -17.23 16.15 9.59
C LEU A 7 -15.79 16.24 10.10
N PHE A 8 -14.85 15.78 9.28
CA PHE A 8 -13.45 16.20 9.43
C PHE A 8 -13.35 17.66 9.00
N VAL A 9 -12.72 18.48 9.84
CA VAL A 9 -12.50 19.91 9.57
C VAL A 9 -11.03 20.23 9.73
N ILE A 10 -10.44 20.84 8.71
CA ILE A 10 -9.09 21.38 8.70
C ILE A 10 -9.20 22.89 8.84
N ASP A 11 -8.69 23.41 9.95
CA ASP A 11 -8.59 24.85 10.18
C ASP A 11 -7.21 25.36 9.71
N ALA A 12 -7.20 26.56 9.14
CA ALA A 12 -6.05 27.41 8.89
C ALA A 12 -6.15 28.66 9.80
N PRO A 13 -5.10 29.49 9.91
CA PRO A 13 -5.15 30.72 10.72
C PRO A 13 -6.33 31.64 10.38
N ASP A 14 -6.73 31.66 9.10
CA ASP A 14 -7.72 32.60 8.57
C ASP A 14 -9.15 32.02 8.55
N GLY A 15 -9.34 30.80 9.05
CA GLY A 15 -10.64 30.13 9.10
C GLY A 15 -10.60 28.65 8.71
N VAL A 16 -11.72 28.12 8.26
CA VAL A 16 -11.82 26.72 7.80
C VAL A 16 -11.23 26.62 6.40
N LEU A 17 -10.17 25.81 6.26
CA LEU A 17 -9.55 25.53 4.96
C LEU A 17 -10.33 24.47 4.19
N PHE A 18 -10.79 23.43 4.89
CA PHE A 18 -11.44 22.28 4.27
C PHE A 18 -12.36 21.55 5.26
N SER A 19 -13.42 20.93 4.74
CA SER A 19 -14.23 19.98 5.48
C SER A 19 -14.74 18.86 4.57
N ALA A 20 -14.73 17.63 5.07
CA ALA A 20 -15.28 16.47 4.37
C ALA A 20 -16.03 15.54 5.34
N PRO A 21 -17.10 14.87 4.88
CA PRO A 21 -17.69 13.76 5.60
C PRO A 21 -16.74 12.56 5.61
N PRO A 22 -16.71 11.74 6.67
CA PRO A 22 -15.84 10.57 6.71
C PRO A 22 -16.07 9.55 5.59
N SER A 23 -17.30 9.46 5.07
CA SER A 23 -17.67 8.57 3.96
C SER A 23 -17.00 8.91 2.63
N GLU A 24 -16.39 10.09 2.51
CA GLU A 24 -15.66 10.54 1.31
C GLU A 24 -14.14 10.46 1.50
N VAL A 25 -13.66 9.92 2.63
CA VAL A 25 -12.23 9.89 2.97
C VAL A 25 -11.81 8.47 3.29
N ASP A 26 -10.97 7.86 2.44
CA ASP A 26 -10.40 6.54 2.73
C ASP A 26 -9.12 6.62 3.56
N VAL A 27 -8.29 7.64 3.30
CA VAL A 27 -6.97 7.80 3.91
C VAL A 27 -6.69 9.28 4.21
N ILE A 28 -6.14 9.55 5.39
CA ILE A 28 -5.62 10.86 5.78
C ILE A 28 -4.10 10.78 5.84
N ILE A 29 -3.41 11.61 5.05
CA ILE A 29 -1.94 11.72 5.06
C ILE A 29 -1.56 12.96 5.86
N ALA A 30 -1.06 12.73 7.08
CA ALA A 30 -0.62 13.75 8.03
C ALA A 30 0.88 14.04 7.84
N SER A 31 1.20 15.03 7.00
CA SER A 31 2.57 15.29 6.55
C SER A 31 3.16 16.64 6.98
N SER A 32 2.38 17.51 7.63
CA SER A 32 2.87 18.81 8.10
C SER A 32 3.34 18.74 9.56
N PRO A 33 4.55 19.26 9.88
CA PRO A 33 5.05 19.32 11.27
C PRO A 33 4.18 20.15 12.23
N HIS A 34 3.37 21.08 11.70
CA HIS A 34 2.50 21.95 12.49
C HIS A 34 1.06 21.44 12.59
N LEU A 35 0.77 20.27 12.00
CA LEU A 35 -0.55 19.68 12.03
C LEU A 35 -0.91 19.25 13.45
N ARG A 36 -2.04 19.75 13.95
CA ARG A 36 -2.66 19.25 15.19
C ARG A 36 -3.82 18.34 14.83
N LEU A 37 -3.83 17.10 15.32
CA LEU A 37 -4.95 16.18 15.19
C LEU A 37 -5.59 16.01 16.56
N THR A 38 -6.90 16.17 16.66
CA THR A 38 -7.61 15.85 17.91
C THR A 38 -7.82 14.35 18.04
N LEU A 39 -7.85 13.84 19.28
CA LEU A 39 -8.18 12.44 19.53
C LEU A 39 -9.56 12.06 18.95
N SER A 40 -10.53 12.98 19.00
CA SER A 40 -11.85 12.78 18.39
C SER A 40 -11.80 12.59 16.88
N ALA A 41 -10.89 13.26 16.18
CA ALA A 41 -10.73 13.08 14.74
C ALA A 41 -10.08 11.74 14.41
N LEU A 42 -9.08 11.33 15.19
CA LEU A 42 -8.47 9.99 15.06
C LEU A 42 -9.47 8.87 15.37
N ALA A 43 -10.29 9.04 16.41
CA ALA A 43 -11.33 8.07 16.78
C ALA A 43 -12.41 7.96 15.69
N LEU A 44 -12.89 9.09 15.17
CA LEU A 44 -13.85 9.10 14.07
C LEU A 44 -13.27 8.44 12.81
N ALA A 45 -12.01 8.72 12.48
CA ALA A 45 -11.31 8.06 11.38
C ALA A 45 -11.31 6.54 11.55
N SER A 46 -10.88 6.03 12.71
CA SER A 46 -10.88 4.60 12.99
C SER A 46 -12.28 3.98 12.90
N GLN A 47 -13.31 4.60 13.49
CA GLN A 47 -14.69 4.08 13.46
C GLN A 47 -15.29 4.01 12.06
N GLN A 48 -14.84 4.90 11.16
CA GLN A 48 -15.31 4.98 9.78
C GLN A 48 -14.40 4.21 8.81
N GLY A 49 -13.41 3.48 9.33
CA GLY A 49 -12.48 2.69 8.51
C GLY A 49 -11.40 3.50 7.80
N VAL A 50 -11.26 4.79 8.14
CA VAL A 50 -10.29 5.71 7.55
C VAL A 50 -8.91 5.47 8.16
N SER A 51 -7.92 5.18 7.32
CA SER A 51 -6.53 5.01 7.78
C SER A 51 -5.82 6.36 7.90
N VAL A 52 -5.01 6.54 8.94
CA VAL A 52 -4.20 7.77 9.09
C VAL A 52 -2.73 7.43 8.95
N VAL A 53 -2.06 8.02 7.96
CA VAL A 53 -0.63 7.88 7.73
C VAL A 53 0.09 9.10 8.28
N ILE A 54 1.10 8.90 9.11
CA ILE A 54 1.92 9.96 9.70
C ILE A 54 3.24 9.99 8.93
N CYS A 55 3.62 11.17 8.44
CA CYS A 55 4.93 11.37 7.81
C CYS A 55 5.89 12.16 8.71
N ASP A 56 7.19 11.93 8.52
CA ASP A 56 8.26 12.70 9.14
C ASP A 56 8.51 14.04 8.43
N GLU A 57 9.53 14.78 8.86
CA GLU A 57 9.98 16.04 8.27
C GLU A 57 10.50 15.91 6.84
N LYS A 58 10.76 14.69 6.36
CA LYS A 58 11.13 14.39 4.97
C LYS A 58 9.92 13.99 4.12
N TYR A 59 8.71 14.10 4.68
CA TYR A 59 7.45 13.69 4.07
C TYR A 59 7.38 12.18 3.79
N LEU A 60 8.19 11.38 4.49
CA LEU A 60 8.18 9.92 4.39
C LEU A 60 7.24 9.32 5.44
N PRO A 61 6.40 8.34 5.10
CA PRO A 61 5.57 7.64 6.08
C PRO A 61 6.41 6.98 7.18
N VAL A 62 6.15 7.33 8.44
CA VAL A 62 6.83 6.77 9.63
C VAL A 62 5.89 6.09 10.62
N GLY A 63 4.58 6.28 10.45
CA GLY A 63 3.58 5.64 11.29
C GLY A 63 2.25 5.52 10.58
N MET A 64 1.41 4.60 11.06
CA MET A 64 0.06 4.42 10.55
C MET A 64 -0.89 4.04 11.69
N LEU A 65 -2.02 4.73 11.78
CA LEU A 65 -3.16 4.33 12.60
C LEU A 65 -4.11 3.52 11.73
N LEU A 66 -4.24 2.24 12.07
CA LEU A 66 -5.15 1.31 11.42
C LEU A 66 -6.41 1.09 12.28
N PRO A 67 -7.61 1.11 11.69
CA PRO A 67 -8.83 0.71 12.38
C PRO A 67 -8.74 -0.72 12.93
N LEU A 68 -8.81 -0.87 14.25
CA LEU A 68 -8.82 -2.20 14.90
C LEU A 68 -10.21 -2.85 14.84
N GLU A 69 -11.25 -2.04 15.01
CA GLU A 69 -12.64 -2.45 14.98
C GLU A 69 -13.38 -1.56 13.99
N GLY A 70 -14.22 -2.16 13.16
CA GLY A 70 -15.08 -1.48 12.20
C GLY A 70 -16.42 -2.20 12.13
N ASN A 71 -17.08 -2.17 10.97
CA ASN A 71 -18.38 -2.81 10.81
C ASN A 71 -18.28 -4.36 10.77
N ALA A 72 -19.43 -5.04 10.86
CA ALA A 72 -19.53 -6.50 10.81
C ALA A 72 -18.83 -7.13 9.58
N VAL A 73 -18.74 -6.39 8.48
CA VAL A 73 -18.04 -6.84 7.25
C VAL A 73 -16.53 -6.98 7.48
N GLN A 74 -15.91 -6.10 8.29
CA GLN A 74 -14.49 -6.22 8.63
C GLN A 74 -14.22 -7.50 9.44
N ALA A 75 -15.02 -7.76 10.47
CA ALA A 75 -14.90 -8.96 11.28
C ALA A 75 -15.09 -10.24 10.44
N GLU A 76 -16.09 -10.25 9.54
CA GLU A 76 -16.32 -11.34 8.60
C GLU A 76 -15.11 -11.56 7.67
N ARG A 77 -14.53 -10.49 7.13
CA ARG A 77 -13.33 -10.57 6.28
C ARG A 77 -12.14 -11.16 7.03
N PHE A 78 -11.90 -10.72 8.27
CA PHE A 78 -10.82 -11.26 9.09
C PHE A 78 -11.04 -12.74 9.43
N ALA A 79 -12.27 -13.13 9.76
CA ALA A 79 -12.60 -14.54 9.99
C ALA A 79 -12.36 -15.39 8.73
N ARG A 80 -12.77 -14.91 7.54
CA ARG A 80 -12.51 -15.58 6.27
C ARG A 80 -11.02 -15.67 5.95
N GLN A 81 -10.25 -14.61 6.23
CA GLN A 81 -8.80 -14.60 6.04
C GLN A 81 -8.10 -15.59 6.98
N ALA A 82 -8.49 -15.64 8.25
CA ALA A 82 -7.96 -16.59 9.23
C ALA A 82 -8.29 -18.04 8.87
N ALA A 83 -9.49 -18.28 8.32
CA ALA A 83 -9.92 -19.59 7.84
C ALA A 83 -9.37 -19.98 6.47
N ALA A 84 -8.65 -19.08 5.77
CA ALA A 84 -8.15 -19.33 4.43
C ALA A 84 -7.18 -20.52 4.40
N SER A 85 -7.46 -21.47 3.52
CA SER A 85 -6.66 -22.69 3.43
C SER A 85 -5.22 -22.40 2.98
N ARG A 86 -4.26 -23.23 3.42
CA ARG A 86 -2.87 -23.15 2.96
C ARG A 86 -2.76 -23.21 1.42
N PRO A 87 -3.49 -24.10 0.70
CA PRO A 87 -3.54 -24.08 -0.77
C PRO A 87 -3.99 -22.74 -1.36
N THR A 88 -5.07 -22.14 -0.81
CA THR A 88 -5.58 -20.84 -1.25
C THR A 88 -4.50 -19.76 -1.10
N ASN A 89 -3.86 -19.68 0.07
CA ASN A 89 -2.81 -18.69 0.33
C ASN A 89 -1.63 -18.85 -0.64
N LYS A 90 -1.18 -20.09 -0.89
CA LYS A 90 -0.12 -20.39 -1.86
C LYS A 90 -0.50 -20.00 -3.29
N GLN A 91 -1.75 -20.23 -3.69
CA GLN A 91 -2.25 -19.88 -5.01
C GLN A 91 -2.35 -18.36 -5.21
N LEU A 92 -2.86 -17.63 -4.21
CA LEU A 92 -2.94 -16.16 -4.23
C LEU A 92 -1.55 -15.53 -4.28
N TRP A 93 -0.64 -16.00 -3.42
CA TRP A 93 0.75 -15.56 -3.42
C TRP A 93 1.39 -15.74 -4.81
N ARG A 94 1.24 -16.92 -5.41
CA ARG A 94 1.79 -17.19 -6.76
C ARG A 94 1.23 -16.23 -7.80
N GLN A 95 -0.07 -15.92 -7.76
CA GLN A 95 -0.68 -14.96 -8.68
C GLN A 95 -0.08 -13.57 -8.52
N ILE A 96 0.10 -13.10 -7.29
CA ILE A 96 0.73 -11.80 -6.99
C ILE A 96 2.15 -11.74 -7.55
N ILE A 97 2.98 -12.76 -7.32
CA ILE A 97 4.36 -12.78 -7.83
C ILE A 97 4.40 -12.82 -9.36
N ARG A 98 3.54 -13.62 -9.99
CA ARG A 98 3.43 -13.64 -11.46
C ARG A 98 3.04 -12.27 -12.01
N ALA A 99 2.08 -11.60 -11.38
CA ALA A 99 1.66 -10.26 -11.77
C ALA A 99 2.79 -9.24 -11.59
N LYS A 100 3.51 -9.27 -10.46
CA LYS A 100 4.69 -8.43 -10.21
C LYS A 100 5.72 -8.57 -11.32
N ILE A 101 6.15 -9.79 -11.63
CA ILE A 101 7.18 -10.04 -12.65
C ILE A 101 6.67 -9.64 -14.04
N SER A 102 5.40 -9.90 -14.34
CA SER A 102 4.79 -9.48 -15.62
C SER A 102 4.74 -7.95 -15.77
N MET A 103 4.47 -7.21 -14.68
CA MET A 103 4.50 -5.74 -14.73
C MET A 103 5.93 -5.21 -14.87
N GLN A 104 6.90 -5.82 -14.19
CA GLN A 104 8.31 -5.52 -14.38
C GLN A 104 8.73 -5.71 -15.84
N ALA A 105 8.34 -6.83 -16.45
CA ALA A 105 8.58 -7.13 -17.86
C ALA A 105 7.99 -6.06 -18.80
N ARG A 106 6.72 -5.68 -18.56
CA ARG A 106 6.05 -4.64 -19.34
C ARG A 106 6.72 -3.28 -19.23
N LEU A 107 7.21 -2.91 -18.05
CA LEU A 107 7.94 -1.66 -17.88
C LEU A 107 9.27 -1.69 -18.66
N LEU A 108 10.03 -2.78 -18.58
CA LEU A 108 11.27 -2.91 -19.35
C LEU A 108 11.00 -2.88 -20.85
N GLN A 109 9.96 -3.57 -21.32
CA GLN A 109 9.53 -3.52 -22.72
C GLN A 109 9.20 -2.08 -23.15
N HIS A 110 8.59 -1.28 -22.28
CA HIS A 110 8.25 0.11 -22.55
C HIS A 110 9.48 1.03 -22.57
N VAL A 111 10.41 0.86 -21.63
CA VAL A 111 11.56 1.76 -21.44
C VAL A 111 12.75 1.37 -22.33
N LEU A 112 12.96 0.08 -22.57
CA LEU A 112 14.14 -0.48 -23.24
C LEU A 112 13.82 -1.20 -24.55
N GLY A 113 12.54 -1.47 -24.84
CA GLY A 113 12.14 -2.26 -26.02
C GLY A 113 12.34 -3.77 -25.87
N ASP A 114 12.75 -4.25 -24.68
CA ASP A 114 12.98 -5.65 -24.36
C ASP A 114 12.50 -5.97 -22.93
N ASP A 115 11.81 -7.09 -22.75
CA ASP A 115 11.33 -7.57 -21.45
C ASP A 115 12.39 -8.38 -20.68
N LEU A 116 13.54 -8.66 -21.30
CA LEU A 116 14.66 -9.44 -20.77
C LEU A 116 14.26 -10.86 -20.32
N GLY A 117 13.24 -11.43 -20.98
CA GLY A 117 12.68 -12.75 -20.69
C GLY A 117 11.94 -12.84 -19.36
N LEU A 118 11.53 -11.71 -18.77
CA LEU A 118 10.77 -11.72 -17.52
C LEU A 118 9.37 -12.32 -17.70
N LEU A 119 8.74 -12.20 -18.88
CA LEU A 119 7.44 -12.82 -19.14
C LEU A 119 7.51 -14.36 -19.06
N ASP A 120 8.61 -14.95 -19.51
CA ASP A 120 8.81 -16.39 -19.42
C ASP A 120 9.15 -16.82 -17.99
N LEU A 121 9.95 -16.03 -17.27
CA LEU A 121 10.16 -16.23 -15.83
C LEU A 121 8.83 -16.16 -15.05
N ALA A 122 7.93 -15.23 -15.38
CA ALA A 122 6.62 -15.17 -14.73
C ALA A 122 5.85 -16.48 -14.88
N LYS A 123 5.89 -17.13 -16.05
CA LYS A 123 5.23 -18.43 -16.26
C LYS A 123 5.85 -19.54 -15.41
N SER A 124 7.16 -19.47 -15.14
CA SER A 124 7.87 -20.50 -14.36
C SER A 124 7.68 -20.41 -12.85
N VAL A 125 7.04 -19.36 -12.30
CA VAL A 125 6.78 -19.26 -10.86
C VAL A 125 5.91 -20.43 -10.40
N ARG A 126 6.45 -21.26 -9.50
CA ARG A 126 5.77 -22.40 -8.85
C ARG A 126 5.35 -22.04 -7.43
N SER A 127 4.50 -22.87 -6.82
CA SER A 127 4.07 -22.67 -5.43
C SER A 127 5.28 -22.66 -4.50
N GLY A 128 5.45 -21.59 -3.72
CA GLY A 128 6.58 -21.41 -2.80
C GLY A 128 7.92 -21.10 -3.49
N ASP A 129 7.93 -20.91 -4.81
CA ASP A 129 9.07 -20.48 -5.62
C ASP A 129 10.43 -21.09 -5.22
N PRO A 130 10.59 -22.42 -5.33
CA PRO A 130 11.77 -23.11 -4.84
C PRO A 130 13.06 -22.73 -5.59
N THR A 131 12.93 -22.21 -6.80
CA THR A 131 14.07 -21.76 -7.63
C THR A 131 14.31 -20.24 -7.53
N ASN A 132 13.60 -19.53 -6.65
CA ASN A 132 13.73 -18.09 -6.46
C ASN A 132 13.57 -17.28 -7.76
N VAL A 133 12.55 -17.61 -8.55
CA VAL A 133 12.18 -16.90 -9.77
C VAL A 133 11.92 -15.41 -9.49
N GLU A 134 11.30 -15.08 -8.35
CA GLU A 134 11.09 -13.69 -7.93
C GLU A 134 12.39 -12.91 -7.78
N GLY A 135 13.39 -13.52 -7.13
CA GLY A 135 14.72 -12.92 -6.95
C GLY A 135 15.48 -12.81 -8.27
N GLN A 136 15.41 -13.83 -9.12
CA GLN A 136 16.01 -13.81 -10.46
C GLN A 136 15.44 -12.68 -11.32
N ALA A 137 14.10 -12.55 -11.37
CA ALA A 137 13.43 -11.48 -12.09
C ALA A 137 13.81 -10.10 -11.53
N SER A 138 13.84 -9.96 -10.19
CA SER A 138 14.21 -8.70 -9.54
C SER A 138 15.65 -8.28 -9.87
N ARG A 139 16.60 -9.23 -9.88
CA ARG A 139 18.00 -8.95 -10.24
C ARG A 139 18.13 -8.41 -11.66
N ARG A 140 17.48 -9.06 -12.63
CA ARG A 140 17.47 -8.60 -14.04
C ARG A 140 16.80 -7.24 -14.19
N TYR A 141 15.63 -7.08 -13.57
CA TYR A 141 14.85 -5.85 -13.63
C TYR A 141 15.61 -4.63 -13.12
N TRP A 142 16.19 -4.71 -11.93
CA TRP A 142 16.87 -3.56 -11.34
C TRP A 142 18.20 -3.24 -12.03
N ALA A 143 18.96 -4.26 -12.45
CA ALA A 143 20.19 -4.05 -13.22
C ALA A 143 19.92 -3.37 -14.57
N ALA A 144 18.77 -3.66 -15.19
CA ALA A 144 18.35 -3.04 -16.45
C ALA A 144 17.85 -1.60 -16.25
N LEU A 145 17.07 -1.34 -15.19
CA LEU A 145 16.49 -0.02 -14.93
C LEU A 145 17.50 0.99 -14.38
N PHE A 146 18.48 0.52 -13.62
CA PHE A 146 19.53 1.34 -13.02
C PHE A 146 20.91 0.75 -13.34
N PRO A 147 21.45 0.98 -14.55
CA PRO A 147 22.67 0.34 -15.06
C PRO A 147 23.98 0.86 -14.41
N THR A 148 23.92 1.37 -13.18
CA THR A 148 25.08 1.87 -12.45
C THR A 148 25.69 0.77 -11.59
N GLU A 149 27.02 0.66 -11.57
CA GLU A 149 27.76 -0.37 -10.81
C GLU A 149 27.53 -0.34 -9.29
N ARG A 150 26.86 0.70 -8.77
CA ARG A 150 26.60 0.93 -7.35
C ARG A 150 25.14 0.69 -6.95
N PHE A 151 24.26 0.30 -7.87
CA PHE A 151 22.86 0.03 -7.53
C PHE A 151 22.69 -1.42 -7.09
N TYR A 152 22.56 -1.62 -5.76
CA TYR A 152 22.13 -2.86 -5.14
C TYR A 152 20.86 -2.57 -4.33
N ARG A 153 19.83 -3.39 -4.51
CA ARG A 153 18.56 -3.29 -3.78
C ARG A 153 18.46 -4.33 -2.68
#